data_AF-A0A9D6MED6-F1
#
_entry.id   AF-A0A9D6MED6-F1
#
_cell.length_a   1.000
_cell.length_b   1.000
_cell.length_c   1.000
_cell.angle_alpha   90.00
_cell.angle_beta   90.00
_cell.angle_gamma   90.00
#
_symmetry.space_group_name_H-M   'P 1'
#
loop_
_entity.id
_entity.type
_entity.pdbx_description
1 polymer ?
#
loop_
_entity_poly.entity_id
_entity_poly.type
_entity_poly.pdbx_seq_one_letter_code
_entity_poly.pdbx_strand_id
1 'polypeptide(L)'
;MTRDEILAARTAAWPVEARSALAAVVDALRPSAHHLSDMIDWLDDIAIRDGTSPGVVLADPDLRALLTAGGSAPERLKRWKERLRRLRYPRLVARERVLADHLRAMECGPTVGITPPPALEGGVVTVTIRARSAAELATAVESLRTRIARGDVDRLFALLDEA
;
A
#
# COMPACT_ATOMS: atom_id res chain seq x y z
N MET A 1 19.39 -3.43 21.36
CA MET A 1 18.65 -4.68 21.65
C MET A 1 18.77 -5.62 20.47
N THR A 2 18.96 -6.91 20.72
CA THR A 2 18.89 -7.98 19.73
C THR A 2 17.45 -8.25 19.29
N ARG A 3 17.24 -9.04 18.23
CA ARG A 3 15.88 -9.42 17.79
C ARG A 3 15.13 -10.19 18.87
N ASP A 4 15.82 -11.10 19.56
CA ASP A 4 15.23 -11.96 20.57
C ASP A 4 14.83 -11.15 21.81
N GLU A 5 15.65 -10.16 22.20
CA GLU A 5 15.31 -9.20 23.26
C GLU A 5 14.07 -8.37 22.89
N ILE A 6 13.95 -7.94 21.63
CA ILE A 6 12.77 -7.20 21.15
C ILE A 6 11.54 -8.08 21.20
N LEU A 7 11.60 -9.31 20.67
CA LEU A 7 10.48 -10.25 20.71
C LEU A 7 10.03 -10.49 22.15
N ALA A 8 10.95 -10.84 23.04
CA ALA A 8 10.65 -11.14 24.44
C ALA A 8 10.02 -9.94 25.16
N ALA A 9 10.61 -8.75 25.04
CA ALA A 9 10.14 -7.57 25.74
C ALA A 9 8.82 -7.01 25.16
N ARG A 10 8.73 -6.89 23.84
CA ARG A 10 7.62 -6.20 23.16
C ARG A 10 6.37 -7.05 23.03
N THR A 11 6.51 -8.38 23.04
CA THR A 11 5.36 -9.29 22.91
C THR A 11 5.03 -10.03 24.21
N ALA A 12 5.59 -9.62 25.35
CA ALA A 12 5.41 -10.30 26.64
C ALA A 12 3.93 -10.52 27.02
N ALA A 13 3.07 -9.56 26.68
CA ALA A 13 1.62 -9.60 26.95
C ALA A 13 0.80 -10.30 25.84
N TRP A 14 1.42 -10.69 24.73
CA TRP A 14 0.73 -11.35 23.62
C TRP A 14 0.48 -12.84 23.95
N PRO A 15 -0.61 -13.43 23.43
CA PRO A 15 -0.83 -14.88 23.47
C PRO A 15 0.34 -15.66 22.87
N VAL A 16 0.58 -16.88 23.38
CA VAL A 16 1.68 -17.74 22.92
C VAL A 16 1.60 -17.97 21.40
N GLU A 17 0.40 -18.18 20.88
CA GLU A 17 0.14 -18.43 19.46
C GLU A 17 0.54 -17.24 18.60
N ALA A 18 0.26 -16.01 19.07
CA ALA A 18 0.63 -14.78 18.39
C ALA A 18 2.16 -14.58 18.40
N ARG A 19 2.83 -14.90 19.51
CA ARG A 19 4.30 -14.86 19.59
C ARG A 19 4.94 -15.88 18.66
N SER A 20 4.42 -17.11 18.61
CA SER A 20 4.89 -18.16 17.69
C SER A 20 4.68 -17.76 16.23
N ALA A 21 3.55 -17.14 15.90
CA ALA A 21 3.29 -16.62 14.55
C ALA A 21 4.29 -15.52 14.18
N LEU A 22 4.58 -14.57 15.06
CA LEU A 22 5.57 -13.53 14.82
C LEU A 22 6.99 -14.10 14.67
N ALA A 23 7.36 -15.08 15.50
CA ALA A 23 8.65 -15.76 15.40
C ALA A 23 8.84 -16.40 14.02
N ALA A 24 7.81 -17.07 13.49
CA ALA A 24 7.84 -17.64 12.14
C ALA A 24 8.04 -16.56 11.05
N VAL A 25 7.43 -15.38 11.21
CA VAL A 25 7.67 -14.24 10.31
C VAL A 25 9.13 -13.75 10.40
N VAL A 26 9.66 -13.62 11.62
CA VAL A 26 11.05 -13.18 11.84
C VAL A 26 12.06 -14.16 11.25
N ASP A 27 11.79 -15.47 11.34
CA ASP A 27 12.65 -16.49 10.75
C ASP A 27 12.61 -16.49 9.23
N ALA A 28 11.42 -16.34 8.63
CA ALA A 28 11.24 -16.35 7.19
C ALA A 28 11.79 -15.09 6.49
N LEU A 29 11.67 -13.92 7.15
CA LEU A 29 11.96 -12.62 6.54
C LEU A 29 13.26 -11.99 7.03
N ARG A 30 13.80 -12.45 8.16
CA ARG A 30 15.04 -11.94 8.79
C ARG A 30 15.10 -10.40 8.87
N PRO A 31 14.07 -9.72 9.43
CA PRO A 31 14.06 -8.27 9.53
C PRO A 31 15.21 -7.76 10.41
N SER A 32 15.69 -6.54 10.19
CA SER A 32 16.57 -5.87 11.15
C SER A 32 15.81 -5.59 12.47
N ALA A 33 16.54 -5.30 13.54
CA ALA A 33 15.93 -4.92 14.84
C ALA A 33 14.96 -3.73 14.70
N HIS A 34 15.34 -2.71 13.93
CA HIS A 34 14.47 -1.57 13.63
C HIS A 34 13.20 -2.01 12.90
N HIS A 35 13.33 -2.83 11.86
CA HIS A 35 12.16 -3.27 11.10
C HIS A 35 11.23 -4.14 11.93
N LEU A 36 11.78 -4.97 12.82
CA LEU A 36 10.98 -5.76 13.76
C LEU A 36 10.18 -4.86 14.71
N SER A 37 10.80 -3.82 15.28
CA SER A 37 10.07 -2.84 16.10
C SER A 37 8.92 -2.19 15.33
N ASP A 38 9.18 -1.68 14.11
CA ASP A 38 8.11 -1.08 13.28
C ASP A 38 6.96 -2.07 13.03
N MET A 39 7.30 -3.33 12.74
CA MET A 39 6.31 -4.37 12.47
C MET A 39 5.44 -4.66 13.69
N ILE A 40 6.02 -4.72 14.89
CA ILE A 40 5.27 -4.92 16.13
C ILE A 40 4.36 -3.72 16.39
N ASP A 41 4.88 -2.49 16.25
CA ASP A 41 4.08 -1.27 16.41
C ASP A 41 2.86 -1.28 15.47
N TRP A 42 3.06 -1.66 14.20
CA TRP A 42 1.96 -1.70 13.22
C TRP A 42 0.96 -2.82 13.50
N LEU A 43 1.42 -3.97 14.01
CA LEU A 43 0.53 -5.07 14.39
C LEU A 43 -0.35 -4.69 15.58
N ASP A 44 0.22 -4.04 16.59
CA ASP A 44 -0.52 -3.53 17.75
C ASP A 44 -1.53 -2.45 17.31
N ASP A 45 -1.12 -1.49 16.47
CA ASP A 45 -2.01 -0.45 15.95
C ASP A 45 -3.22 -1.03 15.21
N ILE A 46 -3.01 -2.03 14.35
CA ILE A 46 -4.09 -2.70 13.62
C ILE A 46 -5.00 -3.44 14.60
N ALA A 47 -4.42 -4.21 15.53
CA ALA A 47 -5.18 -4.97 16.51
C ALA A 47 -6.05 -4.07 17.40
N ILE A 48 -5.51 -2.94 17.86
CA ILE A 48 -6.24 -1.94 18.65
C ILE A 48 -7.37 -1.33 17.83
N ARG A 49 -7.09 -0.89 16.59
CA ARG A 49 -8.09 -0.27 15.72
C ARG A 49 -9.25 -1.22 15.40
N ASP A 50 -8.95 -2.49 15.13
CA ASP A 50 -9.93 -3.48 14.70
C ASP A 50 -10.59 -4.24 15.87
N GLY A 51 -10.14 -3.99 17.12
CA GLY A 51 -10.62 -4.74 18.29
C GLY A 51 -10.24 -6.22 18.27
N THR A 52 -9.12 -6.55 17.62
CA THR A 52 -8.62 -7.93 17.47
C THR A 52 -7.30 -8.13 18.23
N SER A 53 -6.63 -9.27 18.02
CA SER A 53 -5.27 -9.49 18.50
C SER A 53 -4.26 -9.45 17.35
N PRO A 54 -2.97 -9.17 17.63
CA PRO A 54 -1.90 -9.27 16.62
C PRO A 54 -1.82 -10.63 15.93
N GLY A 55 -2.19 -11.72 16.64
CA GLY A 55 -2.26 -13.07 16.07
C GLY A 55 -3.30 -13.20 14.95
N VAL A 56 -4.44 -12.53 15.07
CA VAL A 56 -5.47 -12.49 14.01
C VAL A 56 -4.94 -11.74 12.79
N VAL A 57 -4.24 -10.62 12.99
CA VAL A 57 -3.62 -9.86 11.89
C VAL A 57 -2.56 -10.71 11.18
N LEU A 58 -1.70 -11.40 11.93
CA LEU A 58 -0.69 -12.32 11.40
C LEU A 58 -1.28 -13.54 10.67
N ALA A 59 -2.55 -13.85 10.91
CA ALA A 59 -3.27 -14.91 10.22
C ALA A 59 -3.85 -14.47 8.86
N ASP A 60 -3.75 -13.18 8.49
CA ASP A 60 -4.14 -12.67 7.17
C ASP A 60 -3.53 -13.54 6.04
N PRO A 61 -4.36 -14.14 5.17
CA PRO A 61 -3.88 -15.06 4.15
C PRO A 61 -2.84 -14.44 3.21
N ASP A 62 -2.98 -13.15 2.88
CA ASP A 62 -2.04 -12.45 1.99
C ASP A 62 -0.69 -12.24 2.67
N LEU A 63 -0.67 -11.86 3.95
CA LEU A 63 0.56 -11.79 4.75
C LEU A 63 1.25 -13.15 4.84
N ARG A 64 0.50 -14.24 5.05
CA ARG A 64 1.06 -15.59 5.11
C ARG A 64 1.64 -16.03 3.77
N ALA A 65 0.94 -15.77 2.68
CA ALA A 65 1.41 -16.11 1.33
C ALA A 65 2.74 -15.43 0.98
N LEU A 66 2.98 -14.21 1.47
CA LEU A 66 4.22 -13.46 1.25
C LEU A 66 5.44 -14.05 1.95
N LEU A 67 5.27 -14.89 2.99
CA LEU A 67 6.38 -15.55 3.68
C LEU A 67 7.09 -16.57 2.78
N THR A 68 6.32 -17.25 1.93
CA THR A 68 6.80 -18.32 1.03
C THR A 68 6.79 -17.91 -0.44
N ALA A 69 6.49 -16.65 -0.75
CA ALA A 69 6.53 -16.13 -2.12
C ALA A 69 7.95 -16.19 -2.71
N GLY A 70 8.07 -16.35 -4.03
CA GLY A 70 9.38 -16.31 -4.70
C GLY A 70 10.11 -14.97 -4.51
N GLY A 71 11.45 -14.98 -4.57
CA GLY A 71 12.32 -13.82 -4.38
C GLY A 71 13.17 -13.91 -3.11
N SER A 72 14.10 -12.97 -2.94
CA SER A 72 15.00 -12.90 -1.79
C SER A 72 14.28 -12.49 -0.49
N ALA A 73 14.87 -12.79 0.67
CA ALA A 73 14.28 -12.42 1.97
C ALA A 73 14.02 -10.90 2.11
N PRO A 74 14.93 -10.00 1.69
CA PRO A 74 14.66 -8.56 1.70
C PRO A 74 13.48 -8.14 0.80
N GLU A 75 13.33 -8.74 -0.38
CA GLU A 75 12.21 -8.45 -1.28
C GLU A 75 10.88 -8.94 -0.71
N ARG A 76 10.86 -10.11 -0.07
CA ARG A 76 9.68 -10.60 0.66
C ARG A 76 9.36 -9.69 1.83
N LEU A 77 10.35 -9.29 2.62
CA LEU A 77 10.17 -8.36 3.75
C LEU A 77 9.58 -7.03 3.29
N LYS A 78 10.07 -6.45 2.19
CA LYS A 78 9.52 -5.22 1.61
C LYS A 78 8.04 -5.37 1.25
N ARG A 79 7.68 -6.45 0.55
CA ARG A 79 6.28 -6.72 0.17
C ARG A 79 5.39 -6.99 1.38
N TRP A 80 5.90 -7.73 2.37
CA TRP A 80 5.19 -8.03 3.60
C TRP A 80 4.92 -6.76 4.42
N LYS A 81 5.93 -5.89 4.60
CA LYS A 81 5.76 -4.57 5.25
C LYS A 81 4.76 -3.71 4.49
N GLU A 82 4.79 -3.68 3.16
CA GLU A 82 3.82 -2.92 2.38
C GLU A 82 2.39 -3.45 2.55
N ARG A 83 2.20 -4.77 2.59
CA ARG A 83 0.89 -5.37 2.91
C ARG A 83 0.44 -5.00 4.32
N LEU A 84 1.31 -5.09 5.32
CA LEU A 84 0.99 -4.70 6.69
C LEU A 84 0.63 -3.21 6.79
N ARG A 85 1.37 -2.34 6.08
CA ARG A 85 1.07 -0.91 5.99
C ARG A 85 -0.32 -0.66 5.41
N ARG A 86 -0.70 -1.38 4.35
CA ARG A 86 -2.06 -1.30 3.77
C ARG A 86 -3.15 -1.74 4.74
N LEU A 87 -2.89 -2.78 5.54
CA LEU A 87 -3.79 -3.18 6.63
C LEU A 87 -3.89 -2.11 7.71
N ARG A 88 -2.82 -1.36 8.00
CA ARG A 88 -2.79 -0.24 8.97
C ARG A 88 -3.59 0.99 8.52
N TYR A 89 -3.70 1.24 7.21
CA TYR A 89 -4.38 2.42 6.67
C TYR A 89 -5.55 2.06 5.72
N PRO A 90 -6.64 1.42 6.21
CA PRO A 90 -7.72 0.92 5.37
C PRO A 90 -8.48 2.05 4.67
N ARG A 91 -8.63 3.21 5.33
CA ARG A 91 -9.24 4.40 4.73
C ARG A 91 -8.42 4.93 3.56
N LEU A 92 -7.10 5.00 3.71
CA LEU A 92 -6.20 5.39 2.62
C LEU A 92 -6.30 4.42 1.44
N VAL A 93 -6.26 3.11 1.72
CA VAL A 93 -6.39 2.07 0.68
C VAL A 93 -7.74 2.16 -0.04
N ALA A 94 -8.83 2.43 0.69
CA ALA A 94 -10.14 2.63 0.10
C ALA A 94 -10.16 3.86 -0.84
N ARG A 95 -9.55 4.98 -0.41
CA ARG A 95 -9.42 6.19 -1.24
C ARG A 95 -8.56 5.94 -2.48
N GLU A 96 -7.40 5.29 -2.33
CA GLU A 96 -6.55 4.89 -3.45
C GLU A 96 -7.32 4.03 -4.46
N ARG A 97 -8.18 3.14 -3.98
CA ARG A 97 -9.03 2.29 -4.83
C ARG A 97 -10.07 3.10 -5.59
N VAL A 98 -10.83 3.98 -4.92
CA VAL A 98 -11.82 4.85 -5.55
C VAL A 98 -11.17 5.70 -6.65
N LEU A 99 -9.98 6.24 -6.38
CA LEU A 99 -9.22 7.02 -7.34
C LEU A 99 -8.74 6.19 -8.54
N ALA A 100 -8.25 4.98 -8.28
CA ALA A 100 -7.82 4.06 -9.32
C ALA A 100 -8.99 3.53 -10.17
N ASP A 101 -10.19 3.37 -9.59
CA ASP A 101 -11.42 3.03 -10.32
C ASP A 101 -11.84 4.21 -11.22
N HIS A 102 -11.82 5.45 -10.70
CA HIS A 102 -12.12 6.66 -11.48
C HIS A 102 -11.15 6.84 -12.65
N LEU A 103 -9.84 6.76 -12.41
CA LEU A 103 -8.82 6.87 -13.46
C LEU A 103 -8.96 5.82 -14.55
N ARG A 104 -9.40 4.60 -14.20
CA ARG A 104 -9.71 3.56 -15.19
C ARG A 104 -10.95 3.92 -16.02
N ALA A 105 -12.00 4.43 -15.39
CA ALA A 105 -13.23 4.84 -16.06
C ALA A 105 -13.06 6.05 -17.00
N MET A 106 -12.05 6.89 -16.77
CA MET A 106 -11.69 7.99 -17.68
C MET A 106 -11.22 7.52 -19.07
N GLU A 107 -10.77 6.27 -19.17
CA GLU A 107 -10.30 5.64 -20.41
C GLU A 107 -9.33 6.55 -21.20
N CYS A 108 -8.31 7.09 -20.52
CA CYS A 108 -7.34 8.01 -21.13
C CYS A 108 -6.47 7.34 -22.23
N GLY A 109 -6.60 6.02 -22.41
CA GLY A 109 -5.83 5.23 -23.36
C GLY A 109 -4.43 4.88 -22.84
N PRO A 110 -3.69 4.00 -23.54
CA PRO A 110 -2.38 3.53 -23.09
C PRO A 110 -1.27 4.58 -23.19
N THR A 111 -1.51 5.67 -23.94
CA THR A 111 -0.53 6.75 -24.18
C THR A 111 -0.57 7.82 -23.10
N VAL A 112 -1.64 7.95 -22.33
CA VAL A 112 -1.80 8.96 -21.28
C VAL A 112 -1.92 8.27 -19.93
N GLY A 113 -0.90 8.43 -19.09
CA GLY A 113 -0.93 8.03 -17.69
C GLY A 113 -1.19 9.23 -16.78
N ILE A 114 -2.10 9.09 -15.83
CA ILE A 114 -2.31 10.06 -14.76
C ILE A 114 -1.96 9.37 -13.45
N THR A 115 -1.03 9.94 -12.71
CA THR A 115 -0.54 9.41 -11.43
C THR A 115 -0.93 10.37 -10.31
N PRO A 116 -1.70 9.89 -9.31
CA PRO A 116 -2.04 10.70 -8.15
C PRO A 116 -0.84 10.90 -7.22
N PRO A 117 -0.89 11.88 -6.31
CA PRO A 117 0.21 12.12 -5.40
C PRO A 117 0.45 10.94 -4.45
N PRO A 118 1.70 10.73 -3.99
CA PRO A 118 2.01 9.73 -2.97
C PRO A 118 1.17 9.93 -1.70
N ALA A 119 0.64 8.85 -1.14
CA ALA A 119 -0.25 8.89 0.03
C ALA A 119 -1.49 9.81 -0.13
N LEU A 120 -1.80 10.23 -1.37
CA LEU A 120 -2.86 11.17 -1.71
C LEU A 120 -2.69 12.58 -1.09
N GLU A 121 -1.46 12.96 -0.74
CA GLU A 121 -1.16 14.26 -0.13
C GLU A 121 -0.53 15.25 -1.12
N GLY A 122 -0.87 16.54 -0.99
CA GLY A 122 -0.22 17.62 -1.75
C GLY A 122 -0.91 18.04 -3.04
N GLY A 123 -2.07 17.45 -3.39
CA GLY A 123 -2.99 17.98 -4.41
C GLY A 123 -2.48 18.04 -5.86
N VAL A 124 -1.26 17.57 -6.12
CA VAL A 124 -0.65 17.61 -7.46
C VAL A 124 -0.74 16.23 -8.11
N VAL A 125 -1.38 16.18 -9.28
CA VAL A 125 -1.38 15.00 -10.15
C VAL A 125 -0.31 15.14 -11.23
N THR A 126 0.36 14.03 -11.54
CA THR A 126 1.33 13.98 -12.65
C THR A 126 0.68 13.38 -13.87
N VAL A 127 0.72 14.07 -15.01
CA VAL A 127 0.32 13.52 -16.32
C VAL A 127 1.55 13.15 -17.13
N THR A 128 1.59 11.93 -17.64
CA THR A 128 2.65 11.44 -18.54
C THR A 128 2.04 11.04 -19.88
N ILE A 129 2.52 11.64 -20.96
CA ILE A 129 2.12 11.28 -22.33
C ILE A 129 3.28 10.60 -23.05
N ARG A 130 3.04 9.44 -23.67
CA ARG A 130 4.00 8.70 -24.48
C ARG A 130 3.54 8.65 -25.93
N ALA A 131 4.35 9.18 -26.83
CA ALA A 131 4.09 9.23 -28.27
C ALA A 131 5.39 9.07 -29.07
N ARG A 132 5.32 8.48 -30.25
CA ARG A 132 6.44 8.32 -31.20
C ARG A 132 6.38 9.31 -32.37
N SER A 133 5.32 10.10 -32.47
CA SER A 133 5.15 11.12 -33.51
C SER A 133 4.35 12.31 -32.99
N ALA A 134 4.44 13.44 -33.70
CA ALA A 134 3.64 14.63 -33.40
C ALA A 134 2.13 14.35 -33.53
N ALA A 135 1.72 13.51 -34.48
CA ALA A 135 0.31 13.13 -34.67
C ALA A 135 -0.21 12.28 -33.49
N GLU A 136 0.59 11.32 -32.99
CA GLU A 136 0.25 10.54 -31.80
C GLU A 136 0.15 11.44 -30.56
N LEU A 137 1.07 12.40 -30.40
CA LEU A 137 1.03 13.37 -29.29
C LEU A 137 -0.23 14.24 -29.35
N ALA A 138 -0.55 14.79 -30.53
CA ALA A 138 -1.75 15.60 -30.73
C ALA A 138 -3.03 14.82 -30.39
N THR A 139 -3.11 13.54 -30.80
CA THR A 139 -4.24 12.65 -30.48
C THR A 139 -4.36 12.42 -28.97
N ALA A 140 -3.24 12.19 -28.28
CA ALA A 140 -3.22 11.98 -26.84
C ALA A 140 -3.63 13.24 -26.04
N VAL A 141 -3.17 14.43 -26.47
CA VAL A 141 -3.57 15.71 -25.87
C VAL A 141 -5.06 15.97 -26.10
N GLU A 142 -5.57 15.73 -27.30
CA GLU A 142 -6.99 15.91 -27.61
C GLU A 142 -7.89 14.94 -26.84
N SER A 143 -7.41 13.70 -26.67
CA SER A 143 -8.03 12.70 -25.81
C SER A 143 -8.18 13.24 -24.39
N LEU A 144 -7.11 13.76 -23.78
CA LEU A 144 -7.13 14.34 -22.44
C LEU A 144 -8.05 15.57 -22.36
N ARG A 145 -7.99 16.46 -23.36
CA ARG A 145 -8.85 17.65 -23.46
C ARG A 145 -10.34 17.29 -23.44
N THR A 146 -10.70 16.21 -24.13
CA THR A 146 -12.08 15.69 -24.14
C THR A 146 -12.54 15.25 -22.75
N ARG A 147 -11.68 14.61 -21.94
CA ARG A 147 -12.02 14.17 -20.56
C ARG A 147 -12.13 15.36 -19.61
N ILE A 148 -11.28 16.38 -19.80
CA ILE A 148 -11.40 17.66 -19.08
C ILE A 148 -12.76 18.28 -19.38
N ALA A 149 -13.15 18.38 -20.65
CA ALA A 149 -14.43 18.96 -21.05
C ALA A 149 -15.66 18.18 -20.54
N ARG A 150 -15.51 16.88 -20.27
CA ARG A 150 -16.56 16.04 -19.67
C ARG A 150 -16.66 16.18 -18.14
N GLY A 151 -15.74 16.90 -17.49
CA GLY A 151 -15.68 17.04 -16.03
C GLY A 151 -15.02 15.87 -15.31
N ASP A 152 -14.43 14.91 -16.04
CA ASP A 152 -13.81 13.73 -15.44
C ASP A 152 -12.58 14.12 -14.59
N VAL A 153 -11.82 15.13 -15.04
CA VAL A 153 -10.66 15.64 -14.32
C VAL A 153 -11.07 16.46 -13.09
N ASP A 154 -12.19 17.20 -13.15
CA ASP A 154 -12.70 17.91 -11.98
C ASP A 154 -13.11 16.94 -10.88
N ARG A 155 -13.76 15.83 -11.26
CA ARG A 155 -14.08 14.75 -10.31
C ARG A 155 -12.82 14.10 -9.72
N LEU A 156 -11.76 13.96 -10.51
CA LEU A 156 -10.47 13.44 -10.01
C LEU A 156 -9.92 14.33 -8.87
N PHE A 157 -9.92 15.64 -9.04
CA PHE A 157 -9.46 16.56 -8.00
C PHE A 157 -10.39 16.60 -6.79
N ALA A 158 -11.71 16.55 -6.99
CA ALA A 158 -12.66 16.44 -5.87
C ALA A 158 -12.39 15.21 -4.99
N LEU A 159 -12.05 14.06 -5.59
CA LEU A 159 -11.69 12.83 -4.85
C LEU A 159 -10.39 12.96 -4.04
N LEU A 160 -9.46 13.83 -4.48
CA LEU A 160 -8.24 14.13 -3.74
C LEU A 160 -8.52 15.03 -2.52
N ASP A 161 -9.47 15.96 -2.65
CA ASP A 161 -9.83 16.92 -1.60
C ASP A 161 -10.75 16.35 -0.50
N GLU A 162 -11.40 15.21 -0.75
CA GLU A 162 -12.21 14.48 0.25
C GLU A 162 -11.32 13.90 1.38
N ALA A 163 -10.90 14.74 2.34
CA ALA A 163 -10.04 14.37 3.49
C ALA A 163 -10.73 13.43 4.51
#